data_AF-A0A5M7QN98-F1
#
_entry.id   AF-A0A5M7QN98-F1
#
_cell.length_a   1.000
_cell.length_b   1.000
_cell.length_c   1.000
_cell.angle_alpha   90.00
_cell.angle_beta   90.00
_cell.angle_gamma   90.00
#
_symmetry.space_group_name_H-M   'P 1'
#
loop_
_entity.id
_entity.type
_entity.pdbx_description
1 polymer ?
#
loop_
_entity_poly.entity_id
_entity_poly.type
_entity_poly.pdbx_seq_one_letter_code
_entity_poly.pdbx_strand_id
1 'polypeptide(L)'
;MSIEWNGEGLPPVGCECEREVPGGWSRCRINYASSALIVYQMLDTGNEYASTLSAFKFRPIRTEAQRKRDDRIASLDNFINGFLKSTNGNHAHLGEAIYEWLAVLDKLKTPTSP
;
A
#
# COMPACT_ATOMS: atom_id res chain seq x y z
N MET A 1 -19.48 15.89 -3.60
CA MET A 1 -18.75 15.76 -2.32
C MET A 1 -18.52 14.28 -2.09
N SER A 2 -17.26 13.86 -1.93
CA SER A 2 -16.91 12.49 -1.56
C SER A 2 -16.95 12.36 -0.03
N ILE A 3 -17.31 11.17 0.46
CA ILE A 3 -17.26 10.87 1.90
C ILE A 3 -15.81 10.51 2.26
N GLU A 4 -15.25 11.15 3.28
CA GLU A 4 -13.93 10.77 3.81
C GLU A 4 -14.06 9.50 4.68
N TRP A 5 -13.13 8.57 4.49
CA TRP A 5 -13.08 7.31 5.20
C TRP A 5 -11.74 7.20 5.94
N ASN A 6 -11.77 6.83 7.22
CA ASN A 6 -10.59 6.72 8.07
C ASN A 6 -9.82 5.40 7.89
N GLY A 7 -10.35 4.45 7.11
CA GLY A 7 -9.72 3.14 6.88
C GLY A 7 -10.26 2.02 7.77
N GLU A 8 -11.20 2.31 8.68
CA GLU A 8 -11.83 1.30 9.53
C GLU A 8 -13.10 0.74 8.86
N GLY A 9 -13.24 -0.59 8.84
CA GLY A 9 -14.37 -1.26 8.22
C GLY A 9 -14.33 -1.24 6.69
N LEU A 10 -15.50 -1.22 6.05
CA LEU A 10 -15.60 -1.09 4.59
C LEU A 10 -15.70 0.40 4.22
N PRO A 11 -15.13 0.81 3.07
CA PRO A 11 -15.32 2.17 2.59
C PRO A 11 -16.82 2.44 2.32
N PRO A 12 -17.38 3.56 2.78
CA PRO A 12 -18.80 3.86 2.62
C PRO A 12 -19.14 4.20 1.16
N VAL A 13 -20.41 4.03 0.77
CA VAL A 13 -20.90 4.41 -0.55
C VAL A 13 -20.69 5.91 -0.79
N GLY A 14 -20.16 6.27 -1.95
CA GLY A 14 -19.78 7.64 -2.30
C GLY A 14 -18.39 8.06 -1.83
N CYS A 15 -17.65 7.19 -1.12
CA CYS A 15 -16.25 7.43 -0.76
C CYS A 15 -15.35 7.32 -1.98
N GLU A 16 -14.38 8.23 -2.09
CA GLU A 16 -13.21 8.03 -2.94
C GLU A 16 -12.07 7.47 -2.10
N CYS A 17 -11.51 6.34 -2.53
CA CYS A 17 -10.47 5.61 -1.81
C CYS A 17 -9.45 5.02 -2.81
N GLU A 18 -8.43 4.35 -2.29
CA GLU A 18 -7.47 3.62 -3.11
C GLU A 18 -7.73 2.11 -3.02
N ARG A 19 -7.72 1.43 -4.17
CA ARG A 19 -7.84 -0.03 -4.30
C ARG A 19 -6.51 -0.62 -4.74
N GLU A 20 -6.14 -1.76 -4.14
CA GLU A 20 -4.95 -2.51 -4.50
C GLU A 20 -5.02 -3.01 -5.94
N VAL A 21 -3.97 -2.72 -6.71
CA VAL A 21 -3.77 -3.17 -8.10
C VAL A 21 -2.40 -3.83 -8.22
N PRO A 22 -2.12 -4.62 -9.27
CA PRO A 22 -0.79 -5.11 -9.52
C PRO A 22 0.22 -3.95 -9.55
N GLY A 23 1.20 -3.99 -8.65
CA GLY A 23 2.25 -2.97 -8.56
C GLY A 23 1.89 -1.71 -7.75
N GLY A 24 0.73 -1.64 -7.08
CA GLY A 24 0.45 -0.53 -6.18
C GLY A 24 -1.02 -0.30 -5.86
N TRP A 25 -1.41 0.97 -5.91
CA TRP A 25 -2.73 1.46 -5.48
C TRP A 25 -3.28 2.43 -6.52
N SER A 26 -4.53 2.25 -6.93
CA SER A 26 -5.22 3.18 -7.84
C SER A 26 -6.50 3.72 -7.21
N ARG A 27 -6.88 4.95 -7.58
CA ARG A 27 -8.04 5.62 -7.02
C ARG A 27 -9.33 5.05 -7.59
N CYS A 28 -10.30 4.86 -6.73
CA CYS A 28 -11.65 4.44 -7.10
C CYS A 28 -12.70 5.16 -6.26
N ARG A 29 -13.95 5.12 -6.73
CA ARG A 29 -15.13 5.58 -6.00
C ARG A 29 -16.04 4.41 -5.72
N ILE A 30 -16.52 4.30 -4.48
CA ILE A 30 -17.45 3.24 -4.09
C ILE A 30 -18.87 3.62 -4.49
N ASN A 31 -19.52 2.76 -5.28
CA ASN A 31 -20.89 2.94 -5.75
C ASN A 31 -21.89 2.06 -4.98
N TYR A 32 -21.43 0.93 -4.45
CA TYR A 32 -22.22 0.06 -3.58
C TYR A 32 -21.30 -0.74 -2.65
N ALA A 33 -21.71 -0.95 -1.39
CA ALA A 33 -21.00 -1.79 -0.45
C ALA A 33 -21.98 -2.59 0.43
N SER A 34 -21.67 -3.86 0.64
CA SER A 34 -22.40 -4.79 1.51
C SER A 34 -21.43 -5.74 2.19
N SER A 35 -21.92 -6.63 3.05
CA SER A 35 -21.10 -7.66 3.70
C SER A 35 -20.56 -8.74 2.74
N ALA A 36 -21.03 -8.82 1.49
CA ALA A 36 -20.61 -9.84 0.53
C ALA A 36 -19.91 -9.25 -0.71
N LEU A 37 -20.39 -8.10 -1.18
CA LEU A 37 -20.01 -7.51 -2.47
C LEU A 37 -19.73 -6.01 -2.32
N ILE A 38 -18.78 -5.52 -3.10
CA ILE A 38 -18.51 -4.11 -3.34
C ILE A 38 -18.55 -3.79 -4.85
N VAL A 39 -19.13 -2.65 -5.21
CA VAL A 39 -19.11 -2.09 -6.56
C VAL A 39 -18.36 -0.76 -6.51
N TYR A 40 -17.40 -0.59 -7.40
CA TYR A 40 -16.55 0.59 -7.45
C TYR A 40 -16.23 1.00 -8.89
N GLN A 41 -16.04 2.29 -9.09
CA GLN A 41 -15.59 2.89 -10.34
C GLN A 41 -14.12 3.30 -10.21
N MET A 42 -13.27 2.85 -11.12
CA MET A 42 -11.87 3.29 -11.20
C MET A 42 -11.82 4.73 -11.76
N LEU A 43 -11.16 5.66 -11.05
CA LEU A 43 -11.18 7.08 -11.43
C LEU A 43 -10.25 7.42 -12.61
N ASP A 44 -9.25 6.58 -12.86
CA ASP A 44 -8.31 6.71 -13.98
C ASP A 44 -8.94 6.36 -15.34
N THR A 45 -9.84 5.38 -15.35
CA THR A 45 -10.42 4.79 -16.57
C THR A 45 -11.93 5.05 -16.69
N GLY A 46 -12.61 5.35 -15.60
CA GLY A 46 -14.06 5.48 -15.54
C GLY A 46 -14.81 4.13 -15.53
N ASN A 47 -14.10 3.00 -15.59
CA ASN A 47 -14.71 1.67 -15.64
C ASN A 47 -15.27 1.26 -14.26
N GLU A 48 -16.44 0.63 -14.28
CA GLU A 48 -17.08 0.07 -13.10
C GLU A 48 -16.83 -1.44 -12.97
N TYR A 49 -16.60 -1.89 -11.74
CA TYR A 49 -16.35 -3.27 -11.41
C TYR A 49 -17.14 -3.68 -10.17
N ALA A 50 -17.53 -4.96 -10.12
CA ALA A 50 -18.08 -5.61 -8.93
C ALA A 50 -17.12 -6.70 -8.47
N SER A 51 -16.90 -6.82 -7.16
CA SER A 51 -16.01 -7.84 -6.58
C SER A 51 -16.43 -8.24 -5.18
N THR A 52 -16.04 -9.45 -4.77
CA THR A 52 -16.15 -9.89 -3.39
C THR A 52 -15.13 -9.16 -2.51
N LEU A 53 -15.43 -9.02 -1.22
CA LEU A 53 -14.57 -8.27 -0.28
C LEU A 53 -13.18 -8.87 -0.07
N SER A 54 -13.00 -10.16 -0.38
CA SER A 54 -11.72 -10.86 -0.25
C SER A 54 -10.79 -10.69 -1.45
N ALA A 55 -11.29 -10.13 -2.57
CA ALA A 55 -10.52 -10.08 -3.81
C ALA A 55 -9.37 -9.06 -3.74
N PHE A 56 -9.59 -7.91 -3.10
CA PHE A 56 -8.62 -6.81 -3.04
C PHE A 56 -8.73 -6.03 -1.73
N LYS A 57 -7.69 -5.28 -1.39
CA LYS A 57 -7.69 -4.36 -0.27
C LYS A 57 -8.06 -2.94 -0.70
N PHE A 58 -8.68 -2.22 0.23
CA PHE A 58 -8.98 -0.80 0.10
C PHE A 58 -8.27 -0.03 1.21
N ARG A 59 -7.90 1.22 0.94
CA ARG A 59 -7.40 2.15 1.95
C ARG A 59 -7.85 3.58 1.65
N PRO A 60 -7.85 4.48 2.64
CA PRO A 60 -8.08 5.91 2.41
C PRO A 60 -7.09 6.48 1.39
N ILE A 61 -7.49 7.55 0.69
CA ILE A 61 -6.58 8.27 -0.20
C ILE A 61 -5.40 8.78 0.63
N ARG A 62 -4.18 8.50 0.15
CA ARG A 62 -2.94 8.96 0.77
C ARG A 62 -2.34 10.11 0.00
N THR A 63 -1.66 11.02 0.69
CA THR A 63 -0.78 11.99 0.04
C THR A 63 0.43 11.27 -0.56
N GLU A 64 1.13 11.88 -1.50
CA GLU A 64 2.34 11.29 -2.07
C GLU A 64 3.42 11.03 -1.00
N ALA A 65 3.54 11.93 -0.02
CA ALA A 65 4.45 11.76 1.11
C ALA A 65 4.07 10.54 1.97
N GLN A 66 2.78 10.35 2.24
CA GLN A 66 2.28 9.17 2.95
C GLN A 66 2.55 7.90 2.15
N ARG A 67 2.25 7.88 0.83
CA ARG A 67 2.55 6.73 -0.04
C ARG A 67 4.03 6.36 0.01
N LYS A 68 4.93 7.33 -0.18
CA LYS A 68 6.39 7.11 -0.09
C LYS A 68 6.82 6.57 1.27
N ARG A 69 6.19 7.03 2.36
CA ARG A 69 6.46 6.51 3.71
C ARG A 69 6.04 5.04 3.82
N ASP A 70 4.84 4.71 3.35
CA ASP A 70 4.30 3.37 3.51
C ASP A 70 4.98 2.35 2.61
N ASP A 71 5.36 2.74 1.40
CA ASP A 71 6.16 1.90 0.49
C ASP A 71 7.54 1.60 1.09
N ARG A 72 8.16 2.58 1.77
CA ARG A 72 9.41 2.37 2.51
C ARG A 72 9.22 1.41 3.69
N ILE A 73 8.15 1.56 4.46
CA ILE A 73 7.84 0.66 5.58
C ILE A 73 7.63 -0.77 5.06
N ALA A 74 6.80 -0.96 4.02
CA ALA A 74 6.55 -2.28 3.44
C ALA A 74 7.82 -2.94 2.88
N SER A 75 8.71 -2.14 2.27
CA SER A 75 10.01 -2.62 1.80
C SER A 75 10.91 -3.08 2.97
N LEU A 76 10.95 -2.31 4.06
CA LEU A 76 11.69 -2.66 5.26
C LEU A 76 11.13 -3.91 5.94
N ASP A 77 9.80 -4.01 6.08
CA ASP A 77 9.15 -5.19 6.67
C ASP A 77 9.48 -6.46 5.89
N ASN A 78 9.45 -6.39 4.55
CA ASN A 78 9.84 -7.52 3.70
C ASN A 78 11.31 -7.90 3.87
N PHE A 79 12.20 -6.90 3.97
CA PHE A 79 13.62 -7.14 4.24
C PHE A 79 13.83 -7.82 5.60
N ILE A 80 13.25 -7.28 6.66
CA ILE A 80 13.34 -7.86 8.03
C ILE A 80 12.79 -9.28 8.04
N ASN A 81 11.62 -9.52 7.44
CA ASN A 81 11.03 -10.85 7.34
C ASN A 81 11.93 -11.83 6.57
N GLY A 82 12.55 -11.40 5.47
CA GLY A 82 13.52 -12.19 4.72
C GLY A 82 14.75 -12.55 5.55
N PHE A 83 15.31 -11.57 6.26
CA PHE A 83 16.45 -11.76 7.16
C PHE A 83 16.13 -12.75 8.30
N LEU A 84 15.00 -12.57 8.98
CA LEU A 84 14.61 -13.46 10.08
C LEU A 84 14.37 -14.89 9.60
N LYS A 85 13.83 -15.07 8.39
CA LYS A 85 13.68 -16.40 7.78
C LYS A 85 15.04 -17.03 7.46
N SER A 86 15.98 -16.28 6.89
CA SER A 86 17.30 -16.83 6.52
C SER A 86 18.19 -17.15 7.72
N THR A 87 17.95 -16.47 8.85
CA THR A 87 18.70 -16.65 10.10
C THR A 87 17.98 -17.54 11.12
N ASN A 88 16.88 -18.19 10.72
CA ASN A 88 16.06 -19.03 11.59
C ASN A 88 15.62 -18.32 12.89
N GLY A 89 15.28 -17.03 12.76
CA GLY A 89 14.85 -16.15 13.85
C GLY A 89 15.97 -15.46 14.62
N ASN A 90 17.25 -15.70 14.28
CA ASN A 90 18.37 -15.05 14.96
C ASN A 90 18.52 -13.58 14.54
N HIS A 91 18.41 -12.68 15.51
CA HIS A 91 18.44 -11.23 15.30
C HIS A 91 19.80 -10.56 15.61
N ALA A 92 20.86 -11.33 15.89
CA ALA A 92 22.17 -10.80 16.30
C ALA A 92 22.80 -9.78 15.32
N HIS A 93 22.46 -9.83 14.04
CA HIS A 93 22.96 -8.92 12.99
C HIS A 93 21.87 -8.08 12.32
N LEU A 94 20.65 -8.07 12.87
CA LEU A 94 19.54 -7.35 12.25
C LEU A 94 19.81 -5.84 12.16
N GLY A 95 20.44 -5.26 13.18
CA GLY A 95 20.80 -3.83 13.19
C GLY A 95 21.79 -3.46 12.09
N GLU A 96 22.82 -4.29 11.88
CA GLU A 96 23.80 -4.14 10.80
C GLU A 96 23.14 -4.29 9.43
N ALA A 97 22.29 -5.31 9.27
CA ALA A 97 21.56 -5.55 8.03
C ALA A 97 20.62 -4.37 7.67
N ILE A 98 19.92 -3.79 8.65
CA ILE A 98 19.07 -2.61 8.46
C ILE A 98 19.93 -1.39 8.09
N TYR A 99 21.08 -1.20 8.75
CA TYR A 99 21.99 -0.10 8.44
C TYR A 99 22.48 -0.16 6.99
N GLU A 100 22.92 -1.34 6.53
CA GLU A 100 23.36 -1.55 5.14
C GLU A 100 22.23 -1.31 4.14
N TRP A 101 21.01 -1.79 4.44
CA TRP A 101 19.83 -1.54 3.59
C TRP A 101 19.51 -0.05 3.47
N LEU A 102 19.56 0.71 4.57
CA LEU A 102 19.36 2.16 4.56
C LEU A 102 20.46 2.87 3.74
N ALA A 103 21.72 2.46 3.89
CA ALA A 103 22.84 3.03 3.13
C ALA A 103 22.70 2.82 1.62
N VAL A 104 22.20 1.66 1.18
CA VAL A 104 21.88 1.40 -0.23
C VAL A 104 20.75 2.32 -0.72
N LEU A 105 19.69 2.48 0.06
CA LEU A 105 18.57 3.35 -0.32
C LEU A 105 18.97 4.81 -0.48
N ASP A 106 19.90 5.31 0.34
CA ASP A 106 20.36 6.69 0.22
C ASP A 106 21.22 6.91 -1.02
N LYS A 107 22.05 5.92 -1.41
CA LYS A 107 22.79 5.93 -2.67
C LYS A 107 21.90 5.91 -3.91
N LEU A 108 20.73 5.25 -3.84
CA LEU A 108 19.77 5.21 -4.93
C LEU A 108 18.97 6.52 -5.10
N LYS A 109 18.91 7.36 -4.06
CA LYS A 109 18.21 8.66 -4.11
C LYS A 109 19.10 9.80 -4.59
N THR A 110 20.42 9.68 -4.46
CA THR A 110 21.36 10.62 -5.06
C THR A 110 21.40 10.38 -6.56
N PRO A 111 21.01 11.35 -7.41
CA PRO A 111 21.32 11.25 -8.82
C PRO A 111 22.84 11.14 -8.92
N THR A 112 23.34 10.11 -9.59
CA THR A 112 24.69 10.15 -10.16
C THR A 112 24.70 11.31 -11.15
N SER A 113 25.06 12.50 -10.68
CA SER A 113 25.48 13.59 -11.56
C SER A 113 26.76 13.13 -12.26
N PRO A 114 26.81 13.17 -13.61
CA PRO A 114 28.07 13.10 -14.33
C PRO A 114 28.95 14.33 -14.03
#